data_AF-A0A6A3A725-F1
#
_entry.id   AF-A0A6A3A725-F1
#
_cell.length_a   1.000
_cell.length_b   1.000
_cell.length_c   1.000
_cell.angle_alpha   90.00
_cell.angle_beta   90.00
_cell.angle_gamma   90.00
#
_symmetry.space_group_name_H-M   'P 1'
#
loop_
_entity.id
_entity.type
_entity.pdbx_description
1 polymer ?
#
loop_
_entity_poly.entity_id
_entity_poly.type
_entity_poly.pdbx_seq_one_letter_code
_entity_poly.pdbx_strand_id
1 'polypeptide(L)'
;MHRSGATMAWNVFKFCTALRGLGSIMILLVLGIVGVTYYSVVLTNYGPALFDGGFHSLSAALILLLFHCFLVMLLWSYFSVVLTDPGGVPPNWRPATDEERGEVDPLNGSELDSSQPNTLNQRIRYCRKCNQLKPPRCHHCSVCGRCVLKMDHHCVWVVNCVGAQNYKYFLLFLFYTFLETTLVTLALLPHFLAFFGDGEVPGSPGTLATTFLSFVLNLAFALSVMGFLIMHISLVAANTTTIEAYEKKTTPKWRYDLGRKKNFEQVFGTDKRYRFIPSYSEEDLRRIPALQGLEYPSKPDFDSQEF
;
A
#
# COMPACT_ATOMS: atom_id res chain seq x y z
N MET A 1 -27.05 -21.54 40.68
CA MET A 1 -27.94 -21.06 39.59
C MET A 1 -27.36 -19.78 39.02
N HIS A 2 -26.48 -19.86 38.01
CA HIS A 2 -26.03 -18.69 37.26
C HIS A 2 -26.57 -18.78 35.84
N ARG A 3 -27.39 -17.80 35.48
CA ARG A 3 -28.02 -17.61 34.17
C ARG A 3 -26.93 -17.46 33.10
N SER A 4 -26.91 -18.40 32.17
CA SER A 4 -26.23 -18.26 30.88
C SER A 4 -26.93 -17.17 30.07
N GLY A 5 -26.35 -15.97 30.08
CA GLY A 5 -26.71 -14.89 29.18
C GLY A 5 -25.98 -15.08 27.85
N ALA A 6 -26.51 -15.97 27.00
CA ALA A 6 -26.13 -16.03 25.60
C ALA A 6 -26.61 -14.75 24.90
N THR A 7 -25.82 -13.67 25.00
CA THR A 7 -25.90 -12.58 24.03
C THR A 7 -25.45 -13.16 22.70
N MET A 8 -26.43 -13.43 21.85
CA MET A 8 -26.27 -13.72 20.43
C MET A 8 -25.44 -12.57 19.80
N ALA A 9 -24.12 -12.72 19.83
CA ALA A 9 -23.22 -11.97 18.99
C ALA A 9 -23.63 -12.32 17.57
N TRP A 10 -24.42 -11.45 16.96
CA TRP A 10 -24.75 -11.52 15.54
C TRP A 10 -23.42 -11.65 14.80
N ASN A 11 -23.14 -12.86 14.32
CA ASN A 11 -22.00 -13.15 13.48
C ASN A 11 -22.19 -12.36 12.18
N VAL A 12 -21.70 -11.13 12.17
CA VAL A 12 -21.53 -10.29 10.97
C VAL A 12 -20.76 -11.05 9.87
N PHE A 13 -20.07 -12.13 10.23
CA PHE A 13 -19.44 -13.09 9.33
C PHE A 13 -20.39 -13.89 8.41
N LYS A 14 -21.72 -13.93 8.66
CA LYS A 14 -22.67 -14.47 7.66
C LYS A 14 -22.82 -13.57 6.41
N PHE A 15 -22.32 -12.33 6.44
CA PHE A 15 -22.23 -11.43 5.28
C PHE A 15 -20.92 -11.60 4.47
N CYS A 16 -19.99 -12.49 4.88
CA CYS A 16 -18.66 -12.61 4.27
C CYS A 16 -18.63 -13.24 2.87
N THR A 17 -19.65 -13.95 2.41
CA THR A 17 -19.66 -14.47 1.04
C THR A 17 -19.88 -13.35 0.01
N ALA A 18 -20.72 -12.36 0.36
CA ALA A 18 -20.96 -11.19 -0.47
C ALA A 18 -19.75 -10.22 -0.49
N LEU A 19 -19.07 -10.02 0.64
CA LEU A 19 -17.84 -9.23 0.69
C LEU A 19 -16.64 -9.90 -0.01
N ARG A 20 -16.53 -11.23 0.02
CA ARG A 20 -15.54 -11.96 -0.79
C ARG A 20 -15.84 -11.85 -2.29
N GLY A 21 -17.13 -11.91 -2.68
CA GLY A 21 -17.56 -11.66 -4.06
C GLY A 21 -17.29 -10.22 -4.52
N LEU A 22 -17.53 -9.22 -3.66
CA LEU A 22 -17.18 -7.81 -3.91
C LEU A 22 -15.67 -7.58 -4.03
N GLY A 23 -14.86 -8.30 -3.25
CA GLY A 23 -13.41 -8.29 -3.40
C GLY A 23 -12.97 -8.77 -4.78
N SER A 24 -13.47 -9.91 -5.24
CA SER A 24 -13.20 -10.40 -6.60
C SER A 24 -13.62 -9.40 -7.67
N ILE A 25 -14.73 -8.66 -7.48
CA ILE A 25 -15.17 -7.62 -8.43
C ILE A 25 -14.13 -6.51 -8.57
N MET A 26 -13.51 -6.04 -7.48
CA MET A 26 -12.52 -4.97 -7.57
C MET A 26 -11.24 -5.42 -8.30
N ILE A 27 -10.78 -6.65 -8.07
CA ILE A 27 -9.64 -7.21 -8.81
C ILE A 27 -9.98 -7.34 -10.30
N LEU A 28 -11.17 -7.85 -10.63
CA LEU A 28 -11.64 -7.94 -12.01
C LEU A 28 -11.77 -6.57 -12.68
N LEU A 29 -12.19 -5.53 -11.94
CA LEU A 29 -12.24 -4.17 -12.44
C LEU A 29 -10.84 -3.64 -12.79
N VAL A 30 -9.86 -3.83 -11.90
CA VAL A 30 -8.46 -3.42 -12.16
C VAL A 30 -7.92 -4.15 -13.39
N LEU A 31 -8.09 -5.47 -13.48
CA LEU A 31 -7.66 -6.25 -14.63
C LEU A 31 -8.41 -5.87 -15.92
N GLY A 32 -9.69 -5.49 -15.82
CA GLY A 32 -10.48 -4.98 -16.93
C GLY A 32 -9.96 -3.64 -17.46
N ILE A 33 -9.60 -2.70 -16.58
CA ILE A 33 -9.00 -1.41 -16.96
C ILE A 33 -7.65 -1.62 -17.64
N VAL A 34 -6.81 -2.51 -17.09
CA VAL A 34 -5.53 -2.91 -17.70
C VAL A 34 -5.77 -3.55 -19.07
N GLY A 35 -6.76 -4.44 -19.19
CA GLY A 35 -7.10 -5.10 -20.45
C GLY A 35 -7.59 -4.13 -21.53
N VAL A 36 -8.44 -3.17 -21.19
CA VAL A 36 -8.88 -2.11 -22.12
C VAL A 36 -7.69 -1.24 -22.57
N THR A 37 -6.81 -0.90 -21.64
CA THR A 37 -5.58 -0.15 -21.94
C THR A 37 -4.65 -0.94 -22.85
N TYR A 38 -4.45 -2.23 -22.58
CA TYR A 38 -3.66 -3.13 -23.43
C TYR A 38 -4.24 -3.23 -24.84
N TYR A 39 -5.56 -3.44 -24.95
CA TYR A 39 -6.25 -3.49 -26.23
C TYR A 39 -6.03 -2.19 -27.03
N SER A 40 -6.24 -1.03 -26.39
CA SER A 40 -6.05 0.26 -27.04
C SER A 40 -4.60 0.51 -27.47
N VAL A 41 -3.63 0.25 -26.60
CA VAL A 41 -2.23 0.59 -26.91
C VAL A 41 -1.63 -0.42 -27.89
N VAL A 42 -1.76 -1.71 -27.60
CA VAL A 42 -1.06 -2.77 -28.33
C VAL A 42 -1.82 -3.17 -29.58
N LEU A 43 -3.12 -3.45 -29.49
CA LEU A 43 -3.85 -4.06 -30.60
C LEU A 43 -4.34 -3.03 -31.60
N THR A 44 -4.77 -1.85 -31.16
CA THR A 44 -5.38 -0.88 -32.06
C THR A 44 -4.48 0.23 -32.55
N ASN A 45 -3.48 0.67 -31.77
CA ASN A 45 -2.64 1.82 -32.13
C ASN A 45 -1.20 1.40 -32.50
N TYR A 46 -0.42 0.84 -31.57
CA TYR A 46 1.02 0.66 -31.78
C TYR A 46 1.43 -0.69 -32.38
N GLY A 47 0.63 -1.75 -32.23
CA GLY A 47 0.88 -3.03 -32.88
C GLY A 47 0.85 -2.94 -34.41
N PRO A 48 -0.21 -2.35 -35.02
CA PRO A 48 -0.26 -2.11 -36.45
C PRO A 48 0.88 -1.19 -36.93
N ALA A 49 1.23 -0.16 -36.15
CA ALA A 49 2.28 0.80 -36.51
C ALA A 49 3.69 0.18 -36.66
N LEU A 50 3.91 -1.03 -36.15
CA LEU A 50 5.14 -1.78 -36.40
C LEU A 50 5.34 -2.12 -37.88
N PHE A 51 4.27 -2.23 -38.66
CA PHE A 51 4.31 -2.61 -40.07
C PHE A 51 4.47 -1.42 -41.03
N ASP A 52 4.37 -0.18 -40.53
CA ASP A 52 4.44 1.04 -41.34
C ASP A 52 5.87 1.36 -41.81
N GLY A 53 6.87 0.70 -41.24
CA GLY A 53 8.29 0.90 -41.56
C GLY A 53 8.86 2.24 -41.06
N GLY A 54 10.16 2.45 -41.32
CA GLY A 54 10.86 3.69 -40.99
C GLY A 54 10.83 4.08 -39.51
N PHE A 55 10.72 5.39 -39.24
CA PHE A 55 10.72 5.95 -37.89
C PHE A 55 9.45 5.59 -37.07
N HIS A 56 8.31 5.42 -37.74
CA HIS A 56 7.05 5.05 -37.10
C HIS A 56 7.14 3.66 -36.47
N SER A 57 7.66 2.68 -37.21
CA SER A 57 7.89 1.32 -36.70
C SER A 57 8.90 1.30 -35.54
N LEU A 58 9.99 2.07 -35.60
CA LEU A 58 10.96 2.16 -34.50
C LEU A 58 10.35 2.76 -33.23
N SER A 59 9.61 3.87 -33.36
CA SER A 59 8.96 4.51 -32.21
C SER A 59 7.88 3.64 -31.60
N ALA A 60 7.09 2.94 -32.42
CA ALA A 60 6.12 1.95 -31.96
C ALA A 60 6.79 0.79 -31.20
N ALA A 61 7.89 0.26 -31.71
CA ALA A 61 8.65 -0.80 -31.04
C ALA A 61 9.17 -0.35 -29.66
N LEU A 62 9.70 0.87 -29.54
CA LEU A 62 10.18 1.41 -28.27
C LEU A 62 9.03 1.62 -27.26
N ILE A 63 7.90 2.16 -27.71
CA ILE A 63 6.72 2.37 -26.86
C ILE A 63 6.19 1.02 -26.37
N LEU A 64 6.05 0.03 -27.26
CA LEU A 64 5.59 -1.31 -26.90
C LEU A 64 6.57 -2.01 -25.94
N LEU A 65 7.88 -1.86 -26.13
CA LEU A 65 8.87 -2.42 -25.22
C LEU A 65 8.73 -1.82 -23.81
N LEU A 66 8.67 -0.49 -23.70
CA LEU A 66 8.50 0.18 -22.41
C LEU A 66 7.17 -0.18 -21.75
N PHE A 67 6.09 -0.20 -22.52
CA PHE A 67 4.75 -0.59 -22.07
C PHE A 67 4.76 -1.99 -21.47
N HIS A 68 5.31 -2.99 -22.17
CA HIS A 68 5.35 -4.36 -21.62
C HIS A 68 6.26 -4.48 -20.39
N CYS A 69 7.39 -3.78 -20.36
CA CYS A 69 8.27 -3.74 -19.18
C CYS A 69 7.54 -3.17 -17.95
N PHE A 70 6.85 -2.05 -18.10
CA PHE A 70 6.09 -1.43 -17.02
C PHE A 70 4.86 -2.25 -16.63
N LEU A 71 4.13 -2.81 -17.60
CA LEU A 71 3.00 -3.70 -17.35
C LEU A 71 3.40 -4.93 -16.53
N VAL A 72 4.52 -5.59 -16.86
CA VAL A 72 5.03 -6.72 -16.08
C VAL A 72 5.32 -6.31 -14.64
N MET A 73 6.00 -5.18 -14.43
CA MET A 73 6.34 -4.68 -13.09
C MET A 73 5.11 -4.21 -12.31
N LEU A 74 4.13 -3.60 -12.98
CA LEU A 74 2.84 -3.20 -12.42
C LEU A 74 2.08 -4.42 -11.92
N LEU A 75 1.88 -5.42 -12.78
CA LEU A 75 1.14 -6.63 -12.42
C LEU A 75 1.87 -7.42 -11.33
N TRP A 76 3.20 -7.55 -11.41
CA TRP A 76 3.97 -8.20 -10.36
C TRP A 76 3.79 -7.47 -9.02
N SER A 77 3.92 -6.14 -8.99
CA SER A 77 3.73 -5.37 -7.76
C SER A 77 2.30 -5.44 -7.23
N TYR A 78 1.29 -5.39 -8.12
CA TYR A 78 -0.13 -5.50 -7.78
C TYR A 78 -0.44 -6.86 -7.13
N PHE A 79 -0.05 -7.96 -7.77
CA PHE A 79 -0.27 -9.28 -7.19
C PHE A 79 0.55 -9.50 -5.91
N SER A 80 1.76 -8.95 -5.81
CA SER A 80 2.53 -9.00 -4.56
C SER A 80 1.79 -8.31 -3.41
N VAL A 81 1.17 -7.14 -3.60
CA VAL A 81 0.39 -6.49 -2.52
C VAL A 81 -0.95 -7.19 -2.23
N VAL A 82 -1.63 -7.71 -3.25
CA VAL A 82 -2.91 -8.44 -3.09
C VAL A 82 -2.71 -9.75 -2.32
N LEU A 83 -1.66 -10.50 -2.66
CA LEU A 83 -1.47 -11.87 -2.16
C LEU A 83 -0.64 -11.95 -0.87
N THR A 84 0.14 -10.92 -0.54
CA THR A 84 0.97 -10.92 0.67
C THR A 84 0.16 -10.57 1.90
N ASP A 85 0.29 -11.33 2.99
CA ASP A 85 -0.29 -10.95 4.29
C ASP A 85 0.36 -9.63 4.76
N PRO A 86 -0.42 -8.59 5.11
CA PRO A 86 0.14 -7.30 5.55
C PRO A 86 0.89 -7.34 6.88
N GLY A 87 0.84 -8.45 7.61
CA GLY A 87 1.45 -8.65 8.91
C GLY A 87 0.39 -8.76 10.00
N GLY A 88 0.21 -9.95 10.55
CA GLY A 88 -0.61 -10.21 11.73
C GLY A 88 0.20 -10.17 13.02
N VAL A 89 -0.47 -9.83 14.13
CA VAL A 89 0.15 -9.96 15.46
C VAL A 89 0.31 -11.46 15.78
N PRO A 90 1.52 -11.95 16.14
CA PRO A 90 1.72 -13.34 16.52
C PRO A 90 0.86 -13.72 17.73
N PRO A 91 0.37 -14.98 17.80
CA PRO A 91 -0.32 -15.47 18.99
C PRO A 91 0.56 -15.29 20.23
N ASN A 92 -0.04 -14.82 21.33
CA ASN A 92 0.64 -14.61 22.61
C ASN A 92 1.81 -13.61 22.55
N TRP A 93 1.84 -12.69 21.58
CA TRP A 93 2.82 -11.60 21.58
C TRP A 93 2.77 -10.85 22.92
N ARG A 94 3.95 -10.67 23.53
CA ARG A 94 4.15 -9.87 24.73
C ARG A 94 5.27 -8.85 24.46
N PRO A 95 5.21 -7.67 25.09
CA PRO A 95 6.33 -6.75 25.06
C PRO A 95 7.56 -7.41 25.70
N ALA A 96 8.75 -7.09 25.22
CA ALA A 96 9.97 -7.42 25.92
C ALA A 96 9.95 -6.69 27.27
N THR A 97 9.90 -7.43 28.37
CA THR A 97 10.04 -6.89 29.73
C THR A 97 11.53 -6.87 30.06
N ASP A 98 12.08 -5.69 30.37
CA ASP A 98 13.41 -5.60 30.99
C ASP A 98 13.32 -6.23 32.39
N GLU A 99 13.85 -7.44 32.54
CA GLU A 99 13.83 -8.19 33.82
C GLU A 99 14.61 -7.49 34.96
N GLU A 100 15.37 -6.42 34.67
CA GLU A 100 16.08 -5.63 35.69
C GLU A 100 15.19 -4.64 36.46
N ARG A 101 14.00 -4.28 35.96
CA ARG A 101 13.03 -3.45 36.68
C ARG A 101 11.79 -4.29 36.98
N GLY A 102 11.79 -4.94 38.14
CA GLY A 102 10.64 -5.70 38.62
C GLY A 102 9.40 -4.82 38.71
N GLU A 103 8.55 -4.82 37.67
CA GLU A 103 7.21 -4.27 37.74
C GLU A 103 6.15 -5.26 37.23
N VAL A 104 5.18 -5.41 38.12
CA VAL A 104 3.93 -6.16 38.20
C VAL A 104 3.14 -6.36 36.89
N ASP A 105 2.52 -7.55 36.83
CA ASP A 105 1.58 -8.05 35.83
C ASP A 105 0.60 -6.99 35.26
N PRO A 106 0.56 -6.75 33.92
CA PRO A 106 -0.31 -5.76 33.29
C PRO A 106 -1.82 -6.07 33.38
N LEU A 107 -2.22 -7.22 33.92
CA LEU A 107 -3.60 -7.71 33.87
C LEU A 107 -4.57 -7.04 34.86
N ASN A 108 -4.11 -6.14 35.74
CA ASN A 108 -4.94 -5.56 36.82
C ASN A 108 -5.23 -4.04 36.72
N GLY A 109 -4.96 -3.38 35.60
CA GLY A 109 -5.26 -1.96 35.42
C GLY A 109 -6.72 -1.67 35.06
N SER A 110 -7.65 -1.84 36.01
CA SER A 110 -9.02 -1.34 35.86
C SER A 110 -9.05 0.19 35.80
N GLU A 111 -9.85 0.72 34.89
CA GLU A 111 -10.15 2.13 34.67
C GLU A 111 -10.38 2.88 35.99
N LEU A 112 -9.57 3.91 36.26
CA LEU A 112 -9.96 5.08 37.06
C LEU A 112 -9.10 6.28 36.65
N ASP A 113 -9.83 7.35 36.36
CA ASP A 113 -9.39 8.66 35.93
C ASP A 113 -8.56 9.41 37.00
N SER A 114 -7.93 10.50 36.55
CA SER A 114 -7.30 11.60 37.29
C SER A 114 -5.79 11.54 37.61
N SER A 115 -5.08 12.43 36.89
CA SER A 115 -3.97 13.26 37.37
C SER A 115 -2.73 12.59 37.95
N GLN A 116 -1.82 12.07 37.10
CA GLN A 116 -0.36 12.26 37.14
C GLN A 116 0.28 11.74 35.82
N PRO A 117 1.21 12.46 35.17
CA PRO A 117 1.90 11.95 34.00
C PRO A 117 3.12 11.13 34.46
N ASN A 118 2.91 9.87 34.89
CA ASN A 118 4.02 8.91 34.95
C ASN A 118 4.30 8.44 33.52
N THR A 119 5.27 9.11 32.89
CA THR A 119 5.67 9.02 31.47
C THR A 119 6.53 7.80 31.13
N LEU A 120 6.75 6.87 32.07
CA LEU A 120 7.58 5.66 31.90
C LEU A 120 6.84 4.45 31.33
N ASN A 121 5.51 4.46 31.33
CA ASN A 121 4.72 3.40 30.71
C ASN A 121 4.25 3.86 29.33
N GLN A 122 4.92 3.42 28.26
CA GLN A 122 4.21 3.26 26.99
C GLN A 122 2.97 2.41 27.32
N ARG A 123 1.79 3.03 27.45
CA ARG A 123 0.56 2.30 27.75
C ARG A 123 0.37 1.28 26.64
N ILE A 124 0.74 0.03 26.91
CA ILE A 124 0.65 -1.06 25.95
C ILE A 124 -0.80 -1.11 25.53
N ARG A 125 -1.07 -0.76 24.27
CA ARG A 125 -2.44 -0.58 23.81
C ARG A 125 -3.07 -1.97 23.70
N TYR A 126 -4.29 -2.12 24.19
CA TYR A 126 -5.02 -3.37 24.10
C TYR A 126 -6.05 -3.35 22.97
N CYS A 127 -6.26 -4.48 22.29
CA CYS A 127 -7.35 -4.65 21.33
C CYS A 127 -8.48 -5.47 21.96
N ARG A 128 -9.57 -4.81 22.36
CA ARG A 128 -10.77 -5.50 22.90
C ARG A 128 -11.40 -6.49 21.90
N LYS A 129 -11.36 -6.18 20.60
CA LYS A 129 -11.94 -7.03 19.54
C LYS A 129 -11.14 -8.31 19.29
N CYS A 130 -9.81 -8.23 19.36
CA CYS A 130 -8.92 -9.38 19.16
C CYS A 130 -8.49 -10.05 20.47
N ASN A 131 -8.87 -9.49 21.63
CA ASN A 131 -8.49 -9.94 22.96
C ASN A 131 -6.96 -10.12 23.15
N GLN A 132 -6.17 -9.15 22.67
CA GLN A 132 -4.70 -9.22 22.72
C GLN A 132 -4.04 -7.83 22.85
N LEU A 133 -2.78 -7.82 23.29
CA LEU A 133 -1.94 -6.63 23.31
C LEU A 133 -1.56 -6.23 21.87
N LYS A 134 -1.45 -4.92 21.61
CA LYS A 134 -1.05 -4.36 20.32
C LYS A 134 0.43 -4.02 20.35
N PRO A 135 1.23 -4.58 19.42
CA PRO A 135 2.58 -4.08 19.16
C PRO A 135 2.59 -2.59 18.82
N PRO A 136 3.76 -1.93 18.90
CA PRO A 136 3.93 -0.57 18.40
C PRO A 136 3.42 -0.43 16.97
N ARG A 137 2.79 0.71 16.64
CA ARG A 137 2.28 1.02 15.28
C ARG A 137 1.20 0.06 14.74
N CYS A 138 0.69 -0.86 15.57
CA CYS A 138 -0.37 -1.79 15.20
C CYS A 138 -1.77 -1.17 15.36
N HIS A 139 -2.67 -1.39 14.40
CA HIS A 139 -4.08 -0.97 14.48
C HIS A 139 -5.02 -2.13 14.11
N HIS A 140 -6.25 -2.10 14.62
CA HIS A 140 -7.27 -3.08 14.28
C HIS A 140 -8.03 -2.60 13.04
N CYS A 141 -8.04 -3.40 11.97
CA CYS A 141 -8.88 -3.13 10.82
C CYS A 141 -10.20 -3.89 10.96
N SER A 142 -11.32 -3.17 10.97
CA SER A 142 -12.66 -3.77 11.02
C SER A 142 -13.01 -4.57 9.76
N VAL A 143 -12.47 -4.19 8.60
CA VAL A 143 -12.70 -4.89 7.33
C VAL A 143 -11.92 -6.21 7.29
N CYS A 144 -10.63 -6.18 7.63
CA CYS A 144 -9.79 -7.37 7.73
C CYS A 144 -10.15 -8.23 8.97
N GLY A 145 -10.89 -7.68 9.94
CA GLY A 145 -11.33 -8.39 11.16
C GLY A 145 -10.20 -8.72 12.16
N ARG A 146 -9.04 -8.06 12.04
CA ARG A 146 -7.84 -8.38 12.82
C ARG A 146 -6.93 -7.17 13.05
N CYS A 147 -5.98 -7.34 13.95
CA CYS A 147 -4.87 -6.40 14.15
C CYS A 147 -3.81 -6.57 13.06
N VAL A 148 -3.39 -5.47 12.46
CA VAL A 148 -2.39 -5.39 11.39
C VAL A 148 -1.16 -4.64 11.90
N LEU A 149 0.02 -5.21 11.70
CA LEU A 149 1.30 -4.61 12.07
C LEU A 149 1.62 -3.44 11.15
N LYS A 150 2.15 -2.34 11.71
CA LYS A 150 2.42 -1.07 10.99
C LYS A 150 1.28 -0.67 10.05
N MET A 151 0.04 -0.78 10.51
CA MET A 151 -1.11 -0.58 9.64
C MET A 151 -1.07 0.83 9.04
N ASP A 152 -1.11 0.89 7.72
CA ASP A 152 -1.29 2.14 7.00
C ASP A 152 -2.78 2.36 6.74
N HIS A 153 -3.37 1.58 5.83
CA HIS A 153 -4.80 1.66 5.55
C HIS A 153 -5.35 0.33 5.04
N HIS A 154 -6.67 0.22 4.99
CA HIS A 154 -7.31 -0.83 4.20
C HIS A 154 -7.56 -0.30 2.79
N CYS A 155 -7.02 -0.98 1.78
CA CYS A 155 -7.11 -0.53 0.40
C CYS A 155 -8.08 -1.40 -0.38
N VAL A 156 -9.18 -0.79 -0.83
CA VAL A 156 -10.23 -1.49 -1.56
C VAL A 156 -9.73 -2.00 -2.92
N TRP A 157 -8.84 -1.24 -3.59
CA TRP A 157 -8.29 -1.58 -4.92
C TRP A 157 -7.46 -2.87 -4.96
N VAL A 158 -6.84 -3.23 -3.83
CA VAL A 158 -6.05 -4.47 -3.68
C VAL A 158 -6.76 -5.48 -2.77
N VAL A 159 -7.95 -5.13 -2.27
CA VAL A 159 -8.78 -5.98 -1.38
C VAL A 159 -8.00 -6.52 -0.18
N ASN A 160 -7.07 -5.70 0.32
CA ASN A 160 -6.17 -6.10 1.40
C ASN A 160 -5.83 -4.89 2.27
N CYS A 161 -5.43 -5.18 3.50
CA CYS A 161 -4.80 -4.18 4.34
C CYS A 161 -3.37 -3.91 3.80
N VAL A 162 -2.90 -2.67 3.91
CA VAL A 162 -1.50 -2.29 3.67
C VAL A 162 -0.84 -2.10 5.03
N GLY A 163 0.21 -2.88 5.29
CA GLY A 163 0.89 -2.95 6.58
C GLY A 163 2.38 -3.26 6.43
N ALA A 164 3.03 -3.68 7.52
CA ALA A 164 4.47 -3.88 7.60
C ALA A 164 5.05 -4.72 6.46
N GLN A 165 4.41 -5.85 6.14
CA GLN A 165 4.98 -6.88 5.26
C GLN A 165 4.70 -6.65 3.77
N ASN A 166 3.76 -5.76 3.41
CA ASN A 166 3.41 -5.49 2.02
C ASN A 166 3.49 -4.00 1.62
N TYR A 167 3.90 -3.09 2.52
CA TYR A 167 3.95 -1.65 2.23
C TYR A 167 4.85 -1.30 1.03
N LYS A 168 6.03 -1.92 0.92
CA LYS A 168 6.91 -1.74 -0.25
C LYS A 168 6.22 -2.14 -1.55
N TYR A 169 5.51 -3.26 -1.56
CA TYR A 169 4.81 -3.76 -2.76
C TYR A 169 3.71 -2.80 -3.18
N PHE A 170 3.00 -2.24 -2.21
CA PHE A 170 2.03 -1.19 -2.45
C PHE A 170 2.67 0.07 -3.05
N LEU A 171 3.82 0.54 -2.52
CA LEU A 171 4.53 1.70 -3.08
C LEU A 171 5.03 1.47 -4.51
N LEU A 172 5.56 0.27 -4.79
CA LEU A 172 5.97 -0.11 -6.14
C LEU A 172 4.77 -0.22 -7.09
N PHE A 173 3.64 -0.73 -6.62
CA PHE A 173 2.39 -0.74 -7.38
C PHE A 173 1.97 0.70 -7.76
N LEU A 174 1.99 1.65 -6.82
CA LEU A 174 1.70 3.06 -7.13
C LEU A 174 2.70 3.65 -8.13
N PHE A 175 3.99 3.38 -7.94
CA PHE A 175 5.05 3.88 -8.81
C PHE A 175 4.92 3.36 -10.25
N TYR A 176 4.77 2.04 -10.43
CA TYR A 176 4.62 1.45 -11.76
C TYR A 176 3.26 1.77 -12.40
N THR A 177 2.20 1.94 -11.61
CA THR A 177 0.92 2.45 -12.13
C THR A 177 1.08 3.88 -12.66
N PHE A 178 1.79 4.75 -11.94
CA PHE A 178 2.06 6.11 -12.41
C PHE A 178 2.90 6.13 -13.71
N LEU A 179 3.96 5.31 -13.78
CA LEU A 179 4.79 5.21 -14.99
C LEU A 179 3.99 4.68 -16.19
N GLU A 180 3.23 3.61 -15.99
CA GLU A 180 2.39 3.00 -17.03
C GLU A 180 1.34 3.99 -17.55
N THR A 181 0.54 4.56 -16.64
CA THR A 181 -0.53 5.50 -17.02
C THR A 181 0.03 6.76 -17.71
N THR A 182 1.17 7.28 -17.24
CA THR A 182 1.84 8.42 -17.88
C THR A 182 2.35 8.07 -19.28
N LEU A 183 2.99 6.91 -19.44
CA LEU A 183 3.45 6.43 -20.75
C LEU A 183 2.26 6.33 -21.73
N VAL A 184 1.17 5.71 -21.30
CA VAL A 184 -0.04 5.55 -22.11
C VAL A 184 -0.66 6.89 -22.48
N THR A 185 -0.77 7.83 -21.53
CA THR A 185 -1.28 9.17 -21.81
C THR A 185 -0.43 9.89 -22.85
N LEU A 186 0.90 9.86 -22.73
CA LEU A 186 1.80 10.51 -23.68
C LEU A 186 1.74 9.85 -25.06
N ALA A 187 1.68 8.51 -25.11
CA ALA A 187 1.60 7.76 -26.35
C ALA A 187 0.26 7.99 -27.08
N LEU A 188 -0.85 8.04 -26.35
CA LEU A 188 -2.17 8.25 -26.94
C LEU A 188 -2.50 9.73 -27.20
N LEU A 189 -1.70 10.68 -26.70
CA LEU A 189 -1.96 12.12 -26.88
C LEU A 189 -2.10 12.56 -28.35
N PRO A 190 -1.22 12.17 -29.30
CA PRO A 190 -1.38 12.55 -30.71
C PRO A 190 -2.67 11.98 -31.32
N HIS A 191 -2.99 10.73 -30.99
CA HIS A 191 -4.22 10.06 -31.42
C HIS A 191 -5.45 10.77 -30.86
N PHE A 192 -5.41 11.16 -29.58
CA PHE A 192 -6.47 11.92 -28.92
C PHE A 192 -6.67 13.30 -29.55
N LEU A 193 -5.60 14.03 -29.87
CA LEU A 193 -5.69 15.33 -30.53
C LEU A 193 -6.25 15.23 -31.95
N ALA A 194 -5.97 14.13 -32.67
CA ALA A 194 -6.51 13.89 -34.01
C ALA A 194 -8.04 13.81 -34.03
N PHE A 195 -8.70 13.41 -32.94
CA PHE A 195 -10.17 13.45 -32.84
C PHE A 195 -10.78 14.84 -32.98
N PHE A 196 -10.01 15.88 -32.64
CA PHE A 196 -10.45 17.27 -32.68
C PHE A 196 -9.90 18.02 -33.90
N GLY A 197 -9.18 17.34 -34.78
CA GLY A 197 -8.71 17.91 -36.04
C GLY A 197 -9.77 17.83 -37.14
N ASP A 198 -9.58 18.62 -38.20
CA ASP A 198 -10.48 18.67 -39.36
C ASP A 198 -10.29 17.47 -40.33
N GLY A 199 -9.38 16.55 -40.03
CA GLY A 199 -9.06 15.39 -40.86
C GLY A 199 -9.92 14.16 -40.53
N GLU A 200 -10.13 13.29 -41.52
CA GLU A 200 -10.71 11.97 -41.26
C GLU A 200 -9.77 11.15 -40.38
N VAL A 201 -10.27 10.68 -39.23
CA VAL A 201 -9.49 9.82 -38.34
C VAL A 201 -9.66 8.36 -38.79
N PRO A 202 -8.58 7.69 -39.26
CA PRO A 202 -8.67 6.30 -39.69
C PRO A 202 -8.95 5.39 -38.49
N GLY A 203 -9.96 4.54 -38.60
CA GLY A 203 -10.29 3.54 -37.59
C GLY A 203 -11.77 3.17 -37.53
N SER A 204 -12.07 2.02 -36.92
CA SER A 204 -13.47 1.66 -36.64
C SER A 204 -14.02 2.53 -35.49
N PRO A 205 -15.35 2.76 -35.42
CA PRO A 205 -15.95 3.46 -34.28
C PRO A 205 -15.58 2.86 -32.93
N GLY A 206 -15.43 1.53 -32.86
CA GLY A 206 -14.99 0.83 -31.65
C GLY A 206 -13.56 1.19 -31.25
N THR A 207 -12.62 1.16 -32.21
CA THR A 207 -11.21 1.54 -31.99
C THR A 207 -11.07 2.98 -31.50
N LEU A 208 -11.84 3.87 -32.12
CA LEU A 208 -11.88 5.28 -31.77
C LEU A 208 -12.42 5.49 -30.35
N ALA A 209 -13.54 4.85 -30.02
CA ALA A 209 -14.12 4.89 -28.68
C ALA A 209 -13.16 4.33 -27.61
N THR A 210 -12.51 3.21 -27.87
CA THR A 210 -11.54 2.61 -26.91
C THR A 210 -10.31 3.50 -26.73
N THR A 211 -9.79 4.10 -27.80
CA THR A 211 -8.63 4.99 -27.72
C THR A 211 -8.94 6.25 -26.91
N PHE A 212 -10.10 6.86 -27.16
CA PHE A 212 -10.56 8.01 -26.41
C PHE A 212 -10.75 7.68 -24.91
N LEU A 213 -11.46 6.58 -24.62
CA LEU A 213 -11.70 6.13 -23.26
C LEU A 213 -10.38 5.82 -22.54
N SER A 214 -9.46 5.10 -23.18
CA SER A 214 -8.15 4.78 -22.61
C SER A 214 -7.33 6.03 -22.32
N PHE A 215 -7.31 7.03 -23.21
CA PHE A 215 -6.60 8.29 -22.95
C PHE A 215 -7.15 9.00 -21.71
N VAL A 216 -8.48 9.21 -21.65
CA VAL A 216 -9.12 9.92 -20.54
C VAL A 216 -8.92 9.19 -19.22
N LEU A 217 -9.11 7.86 -19.20
CA LEU A 217 -8.91 7.06 -18.00
C LEU A 217 -7.46 7.10 -17.52
N ASN A 218 -6.48 6.89 -18.41
CA ASN A 218 -5.07 6.89 -18.03
C ASN A 218 -4.60 8.28 -17.57
N LEU A 219 -5.07 9.37 -18.19
CA LEU A 219 -4.77 10.72 -17.72
C LEU A 219 -5.33 10.97 -16.31
N ALA A 220 -6.57 10.58 -16.06
CA ALA A 220 -7.20 10.71 -14.74
C ALA A 220 -6.46 9.89 -13.67
N PHE A 221 -6.07 8.65 -13.99
CA PHE A 221 -5.28 7.81 -13.08
C PHE A 221 -3.87 8.37 -12.87
N ALA A 222 -3.17 8.83 -13.92
CA ALA A 222 -1.83 9.41 -13.79
C ALA A 222 -1.83 10.60 -12.83
N LEU A 223 -2.79 11.53 -12.96
CA LEU A 223 -2.92 12.69 -12.07
C LEU A 223 -3.28 12.28 -10.63
N SER A 224 -4.23 11.37 -10.46
CA SER A 224 -4.68 10.89 -9.14
C SER A 224 -3.56 10.14 -8.40
N VAL A 225 -2.91 9.20 -9.09
CA VAL A 225 -1.83 8.37 -8.53
C VAL A 225 -0.59 9.21 -8.27
N MET A 226 -0.29 10.23 -9.07
CA MET A 226 0.81 11.16 -8.80
C MET A 226 0.65 11.84 -7.44
N GLY A 227 -0.53 12.41 -7.15
CA GLY A 227 -0.80 13.02 -5.85
C GLY A 227 -0.69 12.03 -4.69
N PHE A 228 -1.20 10.82 -4.88
CA PHE A 228 -1.14 9.76 -3.87
C PHE A 228 0.29 9.26 -3.62
N LEU A 229 1.10 9.15 -4.68
CA LEU A 229 2.51 8.79 -4.61
C LEU A 229 3.33 9.87 -3.90
N ILE A 230 3.11 11.15 -4.18
CA ILE A 230 3.77 12.28 -3.48
C ILE A 230 3.47 12.22 -1.98
N MET A 231 2.21 11.96 -1.62
CA MET A 231 1.80 11.82 -0.23
C MET A 231 2.55 10.65 0.45
N HIS A 232 2.57 9.46 -0.16
CA HIS A 232 3.28 8.31 0.39
C HIS A 232 4.81 8.48 0.43
N ILE A 233 5.43 9.14 -0.55
CA ILE A 233 6.85 9.51 -0.50
C ILE A 233 7.14 10.38 0.72
N SER A 234 6.26 11.34 1.01
CA SER A 234 6.37 12.20 2.19
C SER A 234 6.25 11.41 3.50
N LEU A 235 5.33 10.43 3.54
CA LEU A 235 5.17 9.52 4.68
C LEU A 235 6.41 8.64 4.90
N VAL A 236 6.98 8.07 3.84
CA VAL A 236 8.23 7.31 3.91
C VAL A 236 9.37 8.21 4.39
N ALA A 237 9.48 9.42 3.85
CA ALA A 237 10.52 10.37 4.26
C ALA A 237 10.44 10.74 5.75
N ALA A 238 9.23 10.76 6.34
CA ALA A 238 8.98 11.04 7.76
C ALA A 238 8.86 9.78 8.65
N ASN A 239 8.95 8.58 8.09
CA ASN A 239 8.68 7.29 8.75
C ASN A 239 7.34 7.25 9.52
N THR A 240 6.29 7.78 8.91
CA THR A 240 4.93 7.79 9.45
C THR A 240 4.02 6.94 8.55
N THR A 241 3.05 6.25 9.12
CA THR A 241 1.90 5.72 8.36
C THR A 241 0.86 6.82 8.13
N THR A 242 -0.13 6.58 7.28
CA THR A 242 -1.28 7.50 7.09
C THR A 242 -2.06 7.72 8.40
N ILE A 243 -2.27 6.66 9.20
CA ILE A 243 -2.89 6.76 10.53
C ILE A 243 -2.06 7.64 11.46
N GLU A 244 -0.76 7.38 11.54
CA GLU A 244 0.15 8.13 12.40
C GLU A 244 0.25 9.59 11.95
N ALA A 245 0.26 9.88 10.65
CA ALA A 245 0.27 11.25 10.15
C ALA A 245 -1.00 12.03 10.54
N TYR A 246 -2.14 11.35 10.63
CA TYR A 246 -3.37 11.94 11.14
C TYR A 246 -3.31 12.17 12.66
N GLU A 247 -2.77 11.20 13.42
CA GLU A 247 -2.59 11.30 14.88
C GLU A 247 -1.50 12.31 15.29
N LYS A 248 -0.45 12.48 14.47
CA LYS A 248 0.75 13.31 14.73
C LYS A 248 0.51 14.81 14.74
N LYS A 249 -0.67 15.32 14.35
CA LYS A 249 -0.99 16.77 14.38
C LYS A 249 -0.76 17.45 15.75
N THR A 250 -0.49 16.66 16.80
CA THR A 250 -0.23 17.09 18.16
C THR A 250 1.26 17.20 18.53
N THR A 251 2.23 16.72 17.73
CA THR A 251 3.68 16.75 18.10
C THR A 251 4.64 17.11 16.95
N PRO A 252 5.62 18.03 17.16
CA PRO A 252 6.58 18.44 16.13
C PRO A 252 7.70 17.41 15.90
N LYS A 253 8.00 16.54 16.87
CA LYS A 253 9.04 15.51 16.77
C LYS A 253 8.40 14.11 16.72
N TRP A 254 8.90 13.24 15.83
CA TRP A 254 8.42 11.86 15.66
C TRP A 254 9.50 10.85 16.03
N ARG A 255 9.21 9.94 16.96
CA ARG A 255 10.23 9.03 17.53
C ARG A 255 10.84 8.06 16.53
N TYR A 256 10.08 7.64 15.52
CA TYR A 256 10.55 6.72 14.47
C TYR A 256 11.20 7.43 13.27
N ASP A 257 11.23 8.77 13.24
CA ASP A 257 11.93 9.49 12.19
C ASP A 257 13.44 9.46 12.44
N LEU A 258 14.16 8.61 11.70
CA LEU A 258 15.61 8.41 11.77
C LEU A 258 16.39 9.22 10.72
N GLY A 259 15.72 10.11 9.99
CA GLY A 259 16.24 10.80 8.82
C GLY A 259 15.95 10.07 7.51
N ARG A 260 15.76 10.85 6.43
CA ARG A 260 15.19 10.40 5.14
C ARG A 260 15.80 9.11 4.58
N LYS A 261 17.13 8.97 4.60
CA LYS A 261 17.83 7.79 4.09
C LYS A 261 17.49 6.53 4.90
N LYS A 262 17.62 6.60 6.23
CA LYS A 262 17.33 5.48 7.12
C LYS A 262 15.85 5.12 7.05
N ASN A 263 14.96 6.11 7.01
CA ASN A 263 13.52 5.89 6.88
C ASN A 263 13.17 5.15 5.58
N PHE A 264 13.82 5.52 4.46
CA PHE A 264 13.68 4.81 3.20
C PHE A 264 14.18 3.36 3.28
N GLU A 265 15.35 3.13 3.90
CA GLU A 265 15.92 1.79 4.08
C GLU A 265 15.04 0.89 4.96
N GLN A 266 14.30 1.45 5.93
CA GLN A 266 13.31 0.71 6.72
C GLN A 266 12.10 0.19 5.91
N VAL A 267 11.91 0.68 4.68
CA VAL A 267 10.82 0.26 3.79
C VAL A 267 11.35 -0.49 2.57
N PHE A 268 12.42 -0.03 1.94
CA PHE A 268 12.90 -0.59 0.68
C PHE A 268 14.03 -1.60 0.83
N GLY A 269 14.62 -1.70 2.03
CA GLY A 269 15.83 -2.47 2.30
C GLY A 269 17.11 -1.69 2.00
N THR A 270 18.23 -2.26 2.42
CA THR A 270 19.56 -1.70 2.19
C THR A 270 20.13 -2.13 0.83
N ASP A 271 19.78 -3.33 0.35
CA ASP A 271 20.22 -3.83 -0.95
C ASP A 271 19.57 -3.06 -2.10
N LYS A 272 20.40 -2.36 -2.88
CA LYS A 272 19.96 -1.52 -4.01
C LYS A 272 19.27 -2.32 -5.11
N ARG A 273 19.64 -3.60 -5.31
CA ARG A 273 19.09 -4.45 -6.38
C ARG A 273 17.60 -4.70 -6.21
N TYR A 274 17.13 -4.73 -4.97
CA TYR A 274 15.74 -5.02 -4.66
C TYR A 274 14.87 -3.76 -4.51
N ARG A 275 15.40 -2.54 -4.63
CA ARG A 275 14.62 -1.31 -4.36
C ARG A 275 13.41 -1.13 -5.27
N PHE A 276 13.56 -1.50 -6.54
CA PHE A 276 12.50 -1.39 -7.55
C PHE A 276 11.88 -2.74 -7.90
N ILE A 277 12.16 -3.78 -7.12
CA ILE A 277 11.60 -5.13 -7.32
C ILE A 277 10.67 -5.42 -6.14
N PRO A 278 9.48 -6.00 -6.35
CA PRO A 278 8.56 -6.34 -5.28
C PRO A 278 9.00 -7.62 -4.54
N SER A 279 10.21 -7.58 -4.00
CA SER A 279 10.84 -8.61 -3.19
C SER A 279 11.91 -7.98 -2.28
N TYR A 280 12.43 -8.73 -1.32
CA TYR A 280 13.53 -8.33 -0.44
C TYR A 280 14.69 -9.31 -0.56
N SER A 281 15.89 -8.86 -0.20
CA SER A 281 16.99 -9.77 0.06
C SER A 281 16.75 -10.51 1.38
N GLU A 282 17.19 -11.76 1.46
CA GLU A 282 17.17 -12.56 2.71
C GLU A 282 17.86 -11.82 3.86
N GLU A 283 18.93 -11.08 3.55
CA GLU A 283 19.67 -10.32 4.55
C GLU A 283 18.86 -9.14 5.10
N ASP A 284 18.15 -8.40 4.23
CA ASP A 284 17.27 -7.31 4.68
C ASP A 284 16.13 -7.85 5.56
N LEU A 285 15.52 -9.00 5.19
CA LEU A 285 14.46 -9.64 5.97
C LEU A 285 14.91 -10.06 7.37
N ARG A 286 16.19 -10.42 7.52
CA ARG A 286 16.80 -10.78 8.82
C ARG A 286 17.25 -9.57 9.62
N ARG A 287 17.85 -8.56 8.97
CA ARG A 287 18.50 -7.42 9.65
C ARG A 287 17.59 -6.24 9.97
N ILE A 288 16.42 -6.15 9.34
CA ILE A 288 15.54 -4.99 9.47
C ILE A 288 14.26 -5.41 10.20
N PRO A 289 14.19 -5.30 11.55
CA PRO A 289 13.03 -5.71 12.33
C PRO A 289 11.71 -5.04 11.92
N ALA A 290 11.79 -3.81 11.41
CA ALA A 290 10.63 -3.06 10.95
C ALA A 290 9.90 -3.70 9.75
N LEU A 291 10.57 -4.57 8.98
CA LEU A 291 9.95 -5.35 7.91
C LEU A 291 9.02 -6.44 8.46
N GLN A 292 9.35 -6.99 9.65
CA GLN A 292 8.49 -7.93 10.36
C GLN A 292 7.33 -7.21 11.08
N GLY A 293 7.55 -5.95 11.46
CA GLY A 293 6.51 -5.06 12.00
C GLY A 293 6.29 -5.14 13.50
N LEU A 294 7.15 -5.85 14.23
CA LEU A 294 7.07 -5.99 15.70
C LEU A 294 7.90 -4.95 16.44
N GLU A 295 9.05 -4.57 15.88
CA GLU A 295 10.01 -3.66 16.48
C GLU A 295 10.43 -2.58 15.50
N TYR A 296 10.68 -1.38 16.01
CA TYR A 296 11.09 -0.23 15.21
C TYR A 296 12.17 0.56 15.94
N PRO A 297 13.28 0.91 15.28
CA PRO A 297 14.28 1.78 15.87
C PRO A 297 13.72 3.17 16.14
N SER A 298 14.02 3.72 17.32
CA SER A 298 13.69 5.07 17.77
C SER A 298 14.93 5.96 17.89
N LYS A 299 14.73 7.28 17.90
CA LYS A 299 15.79 8.24 18.22
C LYS A 299 16.13 8.19 19.73
N PRO A 300 17.42 8.16 20.10
CA PRO A 300 17.86 8.09 21.49
C PRO A 300 17.32 9.21 22.37
N ASP A 301 17.15 10.44 21.85
CA ASP A 301 16.62 11.58 22.61
C ASP A 301 15.17 11.39 23.09
N PHE A 302 14.42 10.46 22.48
CA PHE A 302 13.11 10.05 22.97
C PHE A 302 13.23 8.96 24.03
N ASP A 303 14.29 8.17 24.01
CA ASP A 303 14.53 7.10 24.96
C ASP A 303 15.35 7.62 26.18
N SER A 304 16.00 8.79 26.08
CA SER A 304 16.84 9.43 27.12
C SER A 304 16.20 10.62 27.83
N GLN A 305 15.12 11.20 27.28
CA GLN A 305 14.19 12.07 28.02
C GLN A 305 13.17 11.27 28.86
N GLU A 306 13.29 9.94 28.85
CA GLU A 306 12.50 8.99 29.62
C GLU A 306 13.24 8.50 30.90
N PHE A 307 14.35 9.17 31.28
CA PHE A 307 15.08 8.98 32.56
C PHE A 307 14.91 10.17 33.52
#